data_AF-A0A499VD31-F1
#
_entry.id   AF-A0A499VD31-F1
#
_cell.length_a   1.000
_cell.length_b   1.000
_cell.length_c   1.000
_cell.angle_alpha   90.00
_cell.angle_beta   90.00
_cell.angle_gamma   90.00
#
_symmetry.space_group_name_H-M   'P 1'
#
loop_
_entity.id
_entity.type
_entity.pdbx_description
1 polymer ?
#
loop_
_entity_poly.entity_id
_entity_poly.type
_entity_poly.pdbx_seq_one_letter_code
_entity_poly.pdbx_strand_id
1 'polypeptide(L)'
;MRTLLLDNYDSYTFNLYQLIADINGQEPVVMVNDDPKLSSLRLEDFDNIVVSPGPGRPQNPRDVGLLGDLLRRATLPVLGVCFGHQMIAHLAGASVVAAPEPRHGHLAKVSHEGDPLFAGIPSEFVAVRYHSLCVREPLPEELIATAWADDGVLMALRHRDLPQWGVQFHPESVASQYGREILQNFAQLTRRTQHGQRPSVTDTIAVTAPADDTPGAAEELGIISTVVPTAADSEAIFLKLFDNTPYCFWLDSSRVEEGLSRFSFLGDTSGPLSEVLTYRTGSGTVEVRDAKGVDIVPGSVFAVLEQRLRERRIPDSDLPFDLTGGYVGYFGYELKAECGATARHTAETPDAVWMFADRVIAVDHQEGLTYLVAVHDEKTRRDAQEWVERTSVLLIGLNPADAEPPRDPAAGPPRMRRSTLAAAGASTWRTSRSADGS
;
A
#
# COMPACT_ATOMS: atom_id res chain seq x y z
N MET A 1 14.51 16.59 -5.62
CA MET A 1 13.60 17.55 -6.31
C MET A 1 12.38 17.69 -5.43
N ARG A 2 12.06 18.89 -4.98
CA ARG A 2 10.98 19.14 -4.03
C ARG A 2 9.66 19.35 -4.76
N THR A 3 8.84 18.31 -4.79
CA THR A 3 7.54 18.31 -5.46
C THR A 3 6.42 18.68 -4.49
N LEU A 4 5.48 19.53 -4.94
CA LEU A 4 4.18 19.71 -4.29
C LEU A 4 3.20 18.72 -4.91
N LEU A 5 2.68 17.77 -4.14
CA LEU A 5 1.62 16.85 -4.56
C LEU A 5 0.28 17.37 -4.00
N LEU A 6 -0.63 17.77 -4.90
CA LEU A 6 -1.96 18.23 -4.54
C LEU A 6 -2.94 17.06 -4.57
N ASP A 7 -3.44 16.68 -3.40
CA ASP A 7 -4.41 15.61 -3.21
C ASP A 7 -5.83 16.12 -3.39
N ASN A 8 -6.57 15.53 -4.33
CA ASN A 8 -7.99 15.81 -4.55
C ASN A 8 -8.88 14.75 -3.89
N TYR A 9 -8.47 14.22 -2.73
CA TYR A 9 -9.17 13.17 -1.98
C TYR A 9 -9.29 11.85 -2.76
N ASP A 10 -8.19 11.43 -3.38
CA ASP A 10 -8.15 10.21 -4.18
C ASP A 10 -7.42 9.07 -3.48
N SER A 11 -7.92 7.84 -3.67
CA SER A 11 -7.31 6.64 -3.10
C SER A 11 -5.93 6.31 -3.67
N TYR A 12 -5.57 6.85 -4.84
CA TYR A 12 -4.30 6.57 -5.52
C TYR A 12 -3.25 7.68 -5.34
N THR A 13 -3.55 8.75 -4.60
CA THR A 13 -2.58 9.83 -4.31
C THR A 13 -1.27 9.30 -3.74
N PHE A 14 -1.33 8.30 -2.85
CA PHE A 14 -0.12 7.75 -2.25
C PHE A 14 0.68 6.80 -3.15
N ASN A 15 0.09 6.28 -4.24
CA ASN A 15 0.85 5.59 -5.28
C ASN A 15 1.70 6.60 -6.07
N LEU A 16 1.13 7.77 -6.39
CA LEU A 16 1.90 8.88 -6.96
C LEU A 16 2.98 9.35 -5.98
N TYR A 17 2.66 9.48 -4.69
CA TYR A 17 3.63 9.85 -3.65
C TYR A 17 4.86 8.94 -3.68
N GLN A 18 4.66 7.61 -3.65
CA GLN A 18 5.73 6.63 -3.65
C GLN A 18 6.56 6.70 -4.93
N LEU A 19 5.89 6.78 -6.09
CA LEU A 19 6.58 6.83 -7.38
C LEU A 19 7.40 8.13 -7.55
N ILE A 20 6.87 9.26 -7.08
CA ILE A 20 7.58 10.54 -7.04
C ILE A 20 8.77 10.47 -6.09
N ALA A 21 8.59 9.93 -4.88
CA ALA A 21 9.63 9.82 -3.87
C ALA A 21 10.82 9.00 -4.40
N ASP A 22 10.54 7.85 -5.01
CA ASP A 22 11.55 6.97 -5.59
C ASP A 22 12.29 7.62 -6.77
N ILE A 23 11.57 8.31 -7.67
CA ILE A 23 12.19 8.99 -8.83
C ILE A 23 13.03 10.21 -8.41
N ASN A 24 12.58 10.93 -7.39
CA ASN A 24 13.19 12.20 -6.98
C ASN A 24 14.22 12.07 -5.86
N GLY A 25 14.29 10.89 -5.23
CA GLY A 25 15.09 10.64 -4.03
C GLY A 25 14.63 11.43 -2.81
N GLN A 26 13.41 11.98 -2.85
CA GLN A 26 12.86 12.84 -1.79
C GLN A 26 11.33 12.79 -1.85
N GLU A 27 10.71 12.64 -0.67
CA GLU A 27 9.26 12.65 -0.51
C GLU A 27 8.63 13.98 -0.98
N PRO A 28 7.53 13.93 -1.74
CA PRO A 28 6.78 15.14 -2.07
C PRO A 28 6.04 15.68 -0.83
N VAL A 29 5.83 17.00 -0.81
CA VAL A 29 4.96 17.61 0.19
C VAL A 29 3.52 17.45 -0.29
N VAL A 30 2.70 16.77 0.50
CA VAL A 30 1.28 16.55 0.19
C VAL A 30 0.42 17.64 0.81
N MET A 31 -0.49 18.22 0.03
CA MET A 31 -1.52 19.14 0.52
C MET A 31 -2.86 18.81 -0.14
N VAL A 32 -3.94 18.80 0.65
CA VAL A 32 -5.30 18.63 0.11
C VAL A 32 -5.76 19.90 -0.61
N ASN A 33 -6.59 19.72 -1.64
CA ASN A 33 -6.97 20.79 -2.57
C ASN A 33 -7.75 21.96 -1.93
N ASP A 34 -8.29 21.80 -0.72
CA ASP A 34 -9.00 22.80 0.06
C ASP A 34 -8.23 23.27 1.31
N ASP A 35 -6.95 22.89 1.47
CA ASP A 35 -6.12 23.36 2.58
C ASP A 35 -5.95 24.89 2.50
N PRO A 36 -6.40 25.66 3.50
CA PRO A 36 -6.34 27.12 3.49
C PRO A 36 -4.92 27.66 3.31
N LYS A 37 -3.88 26.89 3.68
CA LYS A 37 -2.48 27.27 3.50
C LYS A 37 -2.11 27.43 2.02
N LEU A 38 -2.80 26.75 1.09
CA LEU A 38 -2.56 26.87 -0.36
C LEU A 38 -2.67 28.31 -0.86
N SER A 39 -3.50 29.14 -0.23
CA SER A 39 -3.66 30.56 -0.59
C SER A 39 -2.40 31.40 -0.35
N SER A 40 -1.62 31.04 0.67
CA SER A 40 -0.41 31.74 1.10
C SER A 40 0.89 30.99 0.74
N LEU A 41 0.76 29.83 0.10
CA LEU A 41 1.87 28.98 -0.27
C LEU A 41 2.76 29.68 -1.31
N ARG A 42 4.04 29.82 -0.97
CA ARG A 42 5.10 30.26 -1.86
C ARG A 42 5.47 29.11 -2.80
N LEU A 43 5.07 29.22 -4.06
CA LEU A 43 5.33 28.17 -5.04
C LEU A 43 6.83 28.07 -5.34
N GLU A 44 7.59 29.14 -5.18
CA GLU A 44 9.04 29.20 -5.43
C GLU A 44 9.87 28.28 -4.53
N ASP A 45 9.25 27.79 -3.45
CA ASP A 45 9.87 26.83 -2.54
C ASP A 45 9.79 25.38 -3.10
N PHE A 46 9.15 25.17 -4.26
CA PHE A 46 8.99 23.89 -4.94
C PHE A 46 9.61 23.92 -6.33
N ASP A 47 9.97 22.74 -6.82
CA ASP A 47 10.53 22.55 -8.15
C ASP A 47 9.44 22.33 -9.20
N ASN A 48 8.38 21.63 -8.83
CA ASN A 48 7.21 21.33 -9.66
C ASN A 48 5.98 21.01 -8.82
N ILE A 49 4.85 20.89 -9.51
CA ILE A 49 3.54 20.54 -8.94
C ILE A 49 3.03 19.29 -9.64
N VAL A 50 2.53 18.32 -8.87
CA VAL A 50 1.76 17.20 -9.39
C VAL A 50 0.35 17.29 -8.80
N VAL A 51 -0.66 17.20 -9.66
CA VAL A 51 -2.07 17.21 -9.25
C VAL A 51 -2.61 15.79 -9.40
N SER A 52 -3.05 15.21 -8.29
CA SER A 52 -3.55 13.84 -8.23
C SER A 52 -4.86 13.67 -9.01
N PRO A 53 -5.30 12.41 -9.23
CA PRO A 53 -6.70 12.12 -9.53
C PRO A 53 -7.62 12.59 -8.40
N GLY A 54 -8.93 12.49 -8.61
CA GLY A 54 -9.94 12.82 -7.61
C GLY A 54 -11.36 12.61 -8.11
N PRO A 55 -12.33 12.42 -7.19
CA PRO A 55 -13.74 12.43 -7.53
C PRO A 55 -14.21 13.84 -7.91
N GLY A 56 -15.39 13.92 -8.53
CA GLY A 56 -16.03 15.20 -8.84
C GLY A 56 -15.73 15.71 -10.25
N ARG A 57 -15.94 17.02 -10.46
CA ARG A 57 -15.82 17.65 -11.78
C ARG A 57 -15.18 19.04 -11.70
N PRO A 58 -14.34 19.44 -12.67
CA PRO A 58 -13.72 20.77 -12.69
C PRO A 58 -14.69 21.96 -12.64
N GLN A 59 -15.94 21.77 -13.09
CA GLN A 59 -16.94 22.84 -13.07
C GLN A 59 -17.56 23.09 -11.70
N ASN A 60 -17.37 22.18 -10.73
CA ASN A 60 -17.93 22.32 -9.40
C ASN A 60 -16.89 22.96 -8.46
N PRO A 61 -17.10 24.20 -7.98
CA PRO A 61 -16.14 24.87 -7.12
C PRO A 61 -15.80 24.11 -5.83
N ARG A 62 -16.71 23.27 -5.32
CA ARG A 62 -16.44 22.46 -4.14
C ARG A 62 -15.42 21.36 -4.41
N ASP A 63 -15.47 20.75 -5.59
CA ASP A 63 -14.55 19.67 -5.96
C ASP A 63 -13.16 20.21 -6.30
N VAL A 64 -13.10 21.47 -6.77
CA VAL A 64 -11.85 22.16 -7.11
C VAL A 64 -11.12 22.74 -5.89
N GLY A 65 -11.86 23.22 -4.89
CA GLY A 65 -11.27 23.90 -3.74
C GLY A 65 -10.42 25.10 -4.18
N LEU A 66 -9.18 25.18 -3.67
CA LEU A 66 -8.20 26.24 -3.97
C LEU A 66 -7.26 25.88 -5.13
N LEU A 67 -7.40 24.68 -5.71
CA LEU A 67 -6.54 24.20 -6.80
C LEU A 67 -6.59 25.14 -8.01
N GLY A 68 -7.76 25.62 -8.40
CA GLY A 68 -7.93 26.47 -9.57
C GLY A 68 -7.16 27.80 -9.47
N ASP A 69 -7.19 28.44 -8.29
CA ASP A 69 -6.43 29.67 -8.02
C ASP A 69 -4.92 29.41 -8.00
N LEU A 70 -4.50 28.24 -7.50
CA LEU A 70 -3.10 27.84 -7.47
C LEU A 70 -2.55 27.57 -8.87
N LEU A 71 -3.26 26.80 -9.70
CA LEU A 71 -2.83 26.50 -11.06
C LEU A 71 -2.79 27.74 -11.97
N ARG A 72 -3.71 28.70 -11.78
CA ARG A 72 -3.70 29.97 -12.53
C ARG A 72 -2.48 30.84 -12.28
N ARG A 73 -1.88 30.77 -11.09
CA ARG A 73 -0.65 31.52 -10.75
C ARG A 73 0.62 30.68 -10.86
N ALA A 74 0.50 29.38 -11.16
CA ALA A 74 1.64 28.48 -11.22
C ALA A 74 2.50 28.77 -12.46
N THR A 75 3.74 29.20 -12.22
CA THR A 75 4.79 29.33 -13.24
C THR A 75 5.70 28.11 -13.29
N LEU A 76 5.61 27.24 -12.28
CA LEU A 76 6.35 25.98 -12.21
C LEU A 76 5.81 24.94 -13.18
N PRO A 77 6.63 23.95 -13.56
CA PRO A 77 6.17 22.74 -14.21
C PRO A 77 5.02 22.06 -13.45
N VAL A 78 3.93 21.72 -14.15
CA VAL A 78 2.76 21.04 -13.60
C VAL A 78 2.48 19.75 -14.37
N LEU A 79 2.27 18.65 -13.65
CA LEU A 79 1.69 17.41 -14.20
C LEU A 79 0.33 17.16 -13.56
N GLY A 80 -0.73 17.11 -14.37
CA GLY A 80 -2.07 16.73 -13.92
C GLY A 80 -2.42 15.29 -14.29
N VAL A 81 -2.87 14.50 -13.31
CA VAL A 81 -3.30 13.12 -13.53
C VAL A 81 -4.82 13.02 -13.37
N CYS A 82 -5.52 12.43 -14.34
CA CYS A 82 -6.96 12.25 -14.39
C CYS A 82 -7.74 13.55 -14.09
N PHE A 83 -8.20 13.78 -12.85
CA PHE A 83 -8.83 15.05 -12.46
C PHE A 83 -7.87 16.24 -12.67
N GLY A 84 -6.58 16.10 -12.35
CA GLY A 84 -5.58 17.12 -12.64
C GLY A 84 -5.45 17.46 -14.13
N HIS A 85 -5.52 16.46 -15.02
CA HIS A 85 -5.55 16.66 -16.47
C HIS A 85 -6.79 17.47 -16.90
N GLN A 86 -7.95 17.11 -16.35
CA GLN A 86 -9.21 17.81 -16.61
C GLN A 86 -9.19 19.24 -16.09
N MET A 87 -8.53 19.50 -14.96
CA MET A 87 -8.35 20.83 -14.39
C MET A 87 -7.49 21.74 -15.27
N ILE A 88 -6.35 21.24 -15.76
CA ILE A 88 -5.50 21.97 -16.73
C ILE A 88 -6.33 22.33 -17.96
N ALA A 89 -7.07 21.36 -18.51
CA ALA A 89 -7.92 21.58 -19.67
C ALA A 89 -9.02 22.61 -19.40
N HIS A 90 -9.72 22.48 -18.27
CA HIS A 90 -10.83 23.35 -17.89
C HIS A 90 -10.38 24.79 -17.70
N LEU A 91 -9.24 25.01 -17.04
CA LEU A 91 -8.68 26.35 -16.82
C LEU A 91 -8.23 27.03 -18.11
N ALA A 92 -7.82 26.25 -19.11
CA ALA A 92 -7.53 26.73 -20.47
C ALA A 92 -8.79 26.87 -21.34
N GLY A 93 -9.99 26.66 -20.79
CA GLY A 93 -11.27 26.87 -21.49
C GLY A 93 -11.82 25.66 -22.24
N ALA A 94 -11.20 24.48 -22.11
CA ALA A 94 -11.69 23.27 -22.76
C ALA A 94 -12.98 22.73 -22.09
N SER A 95 -13.81 22.04 -22.88
CA SER A 95 -15.01 21.37 -22.39
C SER A 95 -14.67 20.03 -21.75
N VAL A 96 -14.94 19.87 -20.44
CA VAL A 96 -14.92 18.55 -19.77
C VAL A 96 -16.35 18.01 -19.69
N VAL A 97 -16.60 16.89 -20.35
CA VAL A 97 -17.94 16.29 -20.54
C VAL A 97 -17.94 14.82 -20.14
N ALA A 98 -19.10 14.15 -20.16
CA ALA A 98 -19.16 12.72 -19.96
C ALA A 98 -18.37 11.97 -21.05
N ALA A 99 -17.58 10.97 -20.64
CA ALA A 99 -16.91 10.08 -21.56
C ALA A 99 -17.95 9.24 -22.35
N PRO A 100 -17.65 8.80 -23.59
CA PRO A 100 -18.56 7.96 -24.37
C PRO A 100 -19.02 6.73 -23.59
N GLU A 101 -18.10 6.13 -22.82
CA GLU A 101 -18.39 5.06 -21.87
C GLU A 101 -17.61 5.32 -20.57
N PRO A 102 -18.24 5.20 -19.38
CA PRO A 102 -17.52 5.28 -18.11
C PRO A 102 -16.55 4.10 -17.96
N ARG A 103 -15.28 4.38 -17.62
CA ARG A 103 -14.26 3.34 -17.40
C ARG A 103 -13.77 3.39 -15.95
N HIS A 104 -13.76 2.24 -15.28
CA HIS A 104 -13.22 2.07 -13.92
C HIS A 104 -12.33 0.84 -13.89
N GLY A 105 -11.02 1.03 -13.81
CA GLY A 105 -10.03 -0.06 -13.78
C GLY A 105 -9.88 -0.79 -15.11
N HIS A 106 -10.14 -0.10 -16.22
CA HIS A 106 -10.06 -0.71 -17.55
C HIS A 106 -8.71 -0.45 -18.20
N LEU A 107 -8.12 -1.49 -18.79
CA LEU A 107 -6.94 -1.37 -19.63
C LEU A 107 -7.35 -0.83 -21.00
N ALA A 108 -6.70 0.24 -21.44
CA ALA A 108 -6.92 0.81 -22.77
C ALA A 108 -5.60 0.96 -23.50
N LYS A 109 -5.64 0.77 -24.82
CA LYS A 109 -4.52 1.08 -25.68
C LYS A 109 -4.47 2.60 -25.89
N VAL A 110 -3.33 3.21 -25.56
CA VAL A 110 -3.07 4.64 -25.73
C VAL A 110 -2.03 4.81 -26.83
N SER A 111 -2.31 5.71 -27.76
CA SER A 111 -1.39 6.14 -28.83
C SER A 111 -0.95 7.57 -28.59
N HIS A 112 0.30 7.92 -28.87
CA HIS A 112 0.83 9.27 -28.66
C HIS A 112 1.68 9.79 -29.82
N GLU A 113 1.76 11.11 -29.96
CA GLU A 113 2.48 11.80 -31.06
C GLU A 113 3.89 12.27 -30.69
N GLY A 114 4.55 11.55 -29.76
CA GLY A 114 5.95 11.81 -29.41
C GLY A 114 6.23 13.10 -28.63
N ASP A 115 5.26 13.62 -27.86
CA ASP A 115 5.52 14.72 -26.93
C ASP A 115 6.68 14.39 -25.97
N PRO A 116 7.51 15.36 -25.54
CA PRO A 116 8.62 15.11 -24.62
C PRO A 116 8.23 14.38 -23.32
N LEU A 117 6.98 14.46 -22.88
CA LEU A 117 6.49 13.66 -21.75
C LEU A 117 6.58 12.14 -22.01
N PHE A 118 6.47 11.73 -23.27
CA PHE A 118 6.54 10.34 -23.73
C PHE A 118 7.90 9.96 -24.34
N ALA A 119 8.97 10.71 -24.04
CA ALA A 119 10.30 10.39 -24.56
C ALA A 119 10.72 8.95 -24.18
N GLY A 120 11.14 8.17 -25.19
CA GLY A 120 11.57 6.77 -25.00
C GLY A 120 10.44 5.76 -24.82
N ILE A 121 9.18 6.18 -24.88
CA ILE A 121 8.00 5.30 -24.79
C ILE A 121 7.55 4.92 -26.21
N PRO A 122 7.16 3.65 -26.46
CA PRO A 122 6.60 3.26 -27.75
C PRO A 122 5.34 4.06 -28.09
N SER A 123 5.15 4.36 -29.37
CA SER A 123 4.02 5.17 -29.88
C SER A 123 2.65 4.65 -29.47
N GLU A 124 2.56 3.37 -29.09
CA GLU A 124 1.39 2.75 -28.49
C GLU A 124 1.77 1.96 -27.23
N PHE A 125 0.96 2.09 -26.18
CA PHE A 125 1.13 1.36 -24.91
C PHE A 125 -0.21 1.12 -24.21
N VAL A 126 -0.24 0.30 -23.17
CA VAL A 126 -1.44 0.03 -22.37
C VAL A 126 -1.41 0.81 -21.07
N ALA A 127 -2.52 1.47 -20.74
CA ALA A 127 -2.67 2.21 -19.49
C ALA A 127 -4.05 2.01 -18.85
N VAL A 128 -4.15 2.20 -17.54
CA VAL A 128 -5.38 2.06 -16.78
C VAL A 128 -6.20 3.36 -16.78
N ARG A 129 -7.52 3.22 -16.97
CA ARG A 129 -8.51 4.31 -16.95
C ARG A 129 -9.49 4.18 -15.78
N TYR A 130 -9.69 5.26 -15.03
CA TYR A 130 -10.70 5.38 -13.97
C TYR A 130 -11.53 6.66 -14.09
N HIS A 131 -12.04 6.98 -15.28
CA HIS A 131 -12.76 8.22 -15.51
C HIS A 131 -14.14 8.01 -16.15
N SER A 132 -15.10 8.81 -15.67
CA SER A 132 -16.44 8.95 -16.25
C SER A 132 -16.59 10.23 -17.09
N LEU A 133 -15.59 11.11 -17.02
CA LEU A 133 -15.49 12.34 -17.79
C LEU A 133 -14.30 12.29 -18.74
N CYS A 134 -14.31 13.11 -19.78
CA CYS A 134 -13.17 13.35 -20.65
C CYS A 134 -13.13 14.81 -21.10
N VAL A 135 -11.95 15.26 -21.54
CA VAL A 135 -11.79 16.51 -22.27
C VAL A 135 -12.24 16.29 -23.71
N ARG A 136 -13.19 17.11 -24.16
CA ARG A 136 -13.76 17.02 -25.51
C ARG A 136 -13.05 17.93 -26.48
N GLU A 137 -12.71 17.38 -27.64
CA GLU A 137 -12.23 18.11 -28.80
C GLU A 137 -13.38 18.79 -29.58
N PRO A 138 -13.12 19.88 -30.33
CA PRO A 138 -11.83 20.54 -30.52
C PRO A 138 -11.33 21.26 -29.27
N LEU A 139 -10.00 21.31 -29.09
CA LEU A 139 -9.36 22.02 -27.99
C LEU A 139 -9.21 23.52 -28.28
N PRO A 140 -9.19 24.38 -27.24
CA PRO A 140 -8.70 25.76 -27.36
C PRO A 140 -7.27 25.82 -27.91
N GLU A 141 -6.88 26.93 -28.52
CA GLU A 141 -5.56 27.09 -29.18
C GLU A 141 -4.39 26.97 -28.19
N GLU A 142 -4.64 27.24 -26.91
CA GLU A 142 -3.71 27.14 -25.79
C GLU A 142 -3.32 25.70 -25.47
N LEU A 143 -4.11 24.72 -25.88
CA LEU A 143 -3.87 23.30 -25.60
C LEU A 143 -3.47 22.55 -26.86
N ILE A 144 -2.55 21.61 -26.70
CA ILE A 144 -2.09 20.71 -27.75
C ILE A 144 -2.39 19.29 -27.26
N ALA A 145 -3.21 18.57 -28.01
CA ALA A 145 -3.45 17.15 -27.81
C ALA A 145 -2.18 16.35 -28.13
N THR A 146 -1.86 15.36 -27.30
CA THR A 146 -0.60 14.59 -27.45
C THR A 146 -0.77 13.08 -27.38
N ALA A 147 -1.91 12.58 -26.87
CA ALA A 147 -2.21 11.15 -26.87
C ALA A 147 -3.72 10.89 -26.87
N TRP A 148 -4.15 9.75 -27.42
CA TRP A 148 -5.53 9.31 -27.53
C TRP A 148 -5.67 7.82 -27.23
N ALA A 149 -6.83 7.43 -26.71
CA ALA A 149 -7.22 6.04 -26.57
C ALA A 149 -7.76 5.48 -27.92
N ASP A 150 -7.86 4.17 -28.00
CA ASP A 150 -8.46 3.44 -29.12
C ASP A 150 -9.93 3.82 -29.40
N ASP A 151 -10.67 4.26 -28.36
CA ASP A 151 -12.02 4.80 -28.48
C ASP A 151 -12.08 6.29 -28.90
N GLY A 152 -10.93 6.90 -29.20
CA GLY A 152 -10.80 8.29 -29.62
C GLY A 152 -10.84 9.31 -28.46
N VAL A 153 -10.93 8.88 -27.21
CA VAL A 153 -10.87 9.80 -26.07
C VAL A 153 -9.47 10.40 -25.96
N LEU A 154 -9.39 11.72 -25.75
CA LEU A 154 -8.14 12.41 -25.48
C LEU A 154 -7.52 11.91 -24.17
N MET A 155 -6.29 11.39 -24.25
CA MET A 155 -5.58 10.75 -23.14
C MET A 155 -4.42 11.56 -22.61
N ALA A 156 -3.86 12.49 -23.39
CA ALA A 156 -2.89 13.44 -22.89
C ALA A 156 -2.94 14.75 -23.67
N LEU A 157 -2.55 15.82 -22.97
CA LEU A 157 -2.41 17.15 -23.53
C LEU A 157 -1.25 17.88 -22.88
N ARG A 158 -0.82 18.96 -23.51
CA ARG A 158 0.02 19.98 -22.89
C ARG A 158 -0.48 21.37 -23.22
N HIS A 159 -0.14 22.32 -22.35
CA HIS A 159 -0.28 23.72 -22.67
C HIS A 159 0.79 24.15 -23.69
N ARG A 160 0.44 25.10 -24.55
CA ARG A 160 1.33 25.65 -25.58
C ARG A 160 2.46 26.45 -24.96
N ASP A 161 2.10 27.42 -24.11
CA ASP A 161 3.04 28.39 -23.54
C ASP A 161 3.44 28.14 -22.07
N LEU A 162 2.61 27.46 -21.28
CA LEU A 162 2.90 27.13 -19.89
C LEU A 162 3.53 25.73 -19.80
N PRO A 163 4.42 25.47 -18.82
CA PRO A 163 5.00 24.15 -18.59
C PRO A 163 3.99 23.24 -17.90
N GLN A 164 2.85 22.98 -18.54
CA GLN A 164 1.76 22.19 -17.98
C GLN A 164 1.44 21.01 -18.90
N TRP A 165 1.40 19.82 -18.32
CA TRP A 165 1.05 18.58 -18.99
C TRP A 165 -0.05 17.88 -18.22
N GLY A 166 -0.93 17.19 -18.92
CA GLY A 166 -1.99 16.40 -18.31
C GLY A 166 -2.12 15.03 -18.96
N VAL A 167 -2.26 13.97 -18.16
CA VAL A 167 -2.62 12.62 -18.61
C VAL A 167 -3.95 12.20 -18.00
N GLN A 168 -4.87 11.67 -18.82
CA GLN A 168 -6.20 11.24 -18.39
C GLN A 168 -6.20 9.84 -17.76
N PHE A 169 -5.19 9.01 -18.08
CA PHE A 169 -4.95 7.71 -17.46
C PHE A 169 -4.12 7.83 -16.17
N HIS A 170 -3.95 6.69 -15.49
CA HIS A 170 -3.28 6.59 -14.19
C HIS A 170 -1.88 5.98 -14.34
N PRO A 171 -0.81 6.78 -14.53
CA PRO A 171 0.56 6.28 -14.63
C PRO A 171 1.05 5.65 -13.32
N GLU A 172 0.42 5.95 -12.19
CA GLU A 172 0.74 5.35 -10.88
C GLU A 172 0.15 3.96 -10.67
N SER A 173 -0.73 3.50 -11.57
CA SER A 173 -1.31 2.16 -11.46
C SER A 173 -0.28 1.10 -11.86
N VAL A 174 -0.16 0.03 -11.06
CA VAL A 174 0.72 -1.11 -11.35
C VAL A 174 0.43 -1.77 -12.69
N ALA A 175 -0.81 -1.69 -13.18
CA ALA A 175 -1.21 -2.28 -14.45
C ALA A 175 -1.02 -1.34 -15.65
N SER A 176 -0.58 -0.09 -15.43
CA SER A 176 -0.20 0.83 -16.50
C SER A 176 1.25 0.58 -16.92
N GLN A 177 1.47 0.46 -18.23
CA GLN A 177 2.83 0.41 -18.78
C GLN A 177 3.46 1.80 -18.77
N TYR A 178 4.78 1.83 -18.56
CA TYR A 178 5.63 3.03 -18.68
C TYR A 178 5.28 4.19 -17.74
N GLY A 179 4.51 3.95 -16.68
CA GLY A 179 4.11 4.99 -15.74
C GLY A 179 5.27 5.67 -15.03
N ARG A 180 6.28 4.87 -14.65
CA ARG A 180 7.54 5.36 -14.07
C ARG A 180 8.29 6.27 -15.05
N GLU A 181 8.40 5.84 -16.30
CA GLU A 181 9.12 6.54 -17.38
C GLU A 181 8.46 7.89 -17.67
N ILE A 182 7.12 7.97 -17.67
CA ILE A 182 6.38 9.23 -17.80
C ILE A 182 6.76 10.21 -16.68
N LEU A 183 6.77 9.75 -15.43
CA LEU A 183 7.13 10.62 -14.29
C LEU A 183 8.62 10.99 -14.30
N GLN A 184 9.51 10.10 -14.77
CA GLN A 184 10.92 10.41 -14.99
C GLN A 184 11.09 11.49 -16.07
N ASN A 185 10.34 11.40 -17.17
CA ASN A 185 10.34 12.41 -18.23
C ASN A 185 9.84 13.75 -17.69
N PHE A 186 8.79 13.77 -16.89
CA PHE A 186 8.32 14.98 -16.22
C PHE A 186 9.38 15.58 -15.27
N ALA A 187 10.11 14.75 -14.52
CA ALA A 187 11.22 15.21 -13.69
C ALA A 187 12.36 15.82 -14.53
N GLN A 188 12.68 15.24 -15.69
CA GLN A 188 13.66 15.81 -16.62
C GLN A 188 13.18 17.13 -17.22
N LEU A 189 11.92 17.22 -17.63
CA LEU A 189 11.30 18.47 -18.11
C LEU A 189 11.36 19.55 -17.04
N THR A 190 11.10 19.19 -15.79
CA THR A 190 11.21 20.10 -14.65
C THR A 190 12.61 20.70 -14.55
N ARG A 191 13.64 19.86 -14.58
CA ARG A 191 15.04 20.33 -14.52
C ARG A 191 15.37 21.27 -15.68
N ARG A 192 14.91 20.96 -16.91
CA ARG A 192 15.17 21.82 -18.08
C ARG A 192 14.56 23.21 -17.94
N THR A 193 13.33 23.30 -17.44
CA THR A 193 12.64 24.58 -17.21
C THR A 193 13.40 25.45 -16.20
N GLN A 194 13.97 24.85 -15.14
CA GLN A 194 14.76 25.57 -14.15
C GLN A 194 16.10 26.09 -14.69
N HIS A 195 16.78 25.31 -15.55
CA HIS A 195 18.05 25.72 -16.16
C HIS A 195 17.88 26.89 -17.16
N GLY A 196 16.66 27.10 -17.69
CA GLY A 196 16.33 28.26 -18.54
C GLY A 196 16.03 29.56 -17.78
N GLN A 197 15.88 29.51 -16.44
CA GLN A 197 15.41 30.65 -15.63
C GLN A 197 16.34 31.10 -14.50
N ARG A 198 17.54 30.52 -14.33
CA ARG A 198 18.50 30.95 -13.30
C ARG A 198 19.91 31.20 -13.85
N PRO A 199 20.58 32.34 -13.55
CA PRO A 199 22.03 32.40 -13.60
C PRO A 199 22.61 31.47 -12.53
N SER A 200 23.66 30.73 -12.90
CA SER A 200 24.40 29.84 -12.01
C SER A 200 24.79 30.55 -10.73
N VAL A 201 24.22 30.11 -9.61
CA VAL A 201 24.77 30.34 -8.28
C VAL A 201 25.15 28.97 -7.75
N THR A 202 26.46 28.73 -7.73
CA THR A 202 27.05 27.57 -7.06
C THR A 202 27.11 27.92 -5.59
N ASP A 203 26.00 27.73 -4.87
CA ASP A 203 26.02 27.75 -3.41
C ASP A 203 26.18 26.32 -2.92
N THR A 204 27.42 25.99 -2.58
CA THR A 204 27.76 24.78 -1.83
C THR A 204 27.28 24.98 -0.40
N ILE A 205 25.99 24.70 -0.16
CA ILE A 205 25.48 24.56 1.20
C ILE A 205 25.86 23.15 1.65
N ALA A 206 26.85 23.09 2.54
CA ALA A 206 27.11 21.89 3.32
C ALA A 206 25.86 21.59 4.16
N VAL A 207 25.05 20.65 3.68
CA VAL A 207 23.99 20.04 4.48
C VAL A 207 24.70 19.15 5.49
N THR A 208 24.77 19.61 6.73
CA THR A 208 24.91 18.71 7.88
C THR A 208 23.72 17.76 7.82
N ALA A 209 23.99 16.50 7.50
CA ALA A 209 23.04 15.41 7.67
C ALA A 209 22.45 15.49 9.09
N PRO A 210 21.15 15.23 9.28
CA PRO A 210 20.67 14.89 10.61
C PRO A 210 21.53 13.72 11.11
N ALA A 211 21.94 13.80 12.36
CA ALA A 211 22.92 12.92 12.97
C ALA A 211 22.69 11.46 12.56
N ASP A 212 23.76 10.82 12.10
CA ASP A 212 23.92 9.38 12.11
C ASP A 212 23.56 8.90 13.53
N ASP A 213 22.32 8.45 13.72
CA ASP A 213 22.08 7.38 14.66
C ASP A 213 22.83 6.20 14.07
N THR A 214 24.05 6.04 14.59
CA THR A 214 24.93 4.90 14.35
C THR A 214 24.04 3.67 14.19
N PRO A 215 23.98 3.00 13.01
CA PRO A 215 23.18 1.80 12.89
C PRO A 215 23.67 0.83 13.96
N GLY A 216 22.80 0.55 14.94
CA GLY A 216 22.97 -0.62 15.78
C GLY A 216 23.20 -1.78 14.83
N ALA A 217 24.28 -2.54 15.04
CA ALA A 217 24.73 -3.58 14.13
C ALA A 217 23.53 -4.42 13.67
N ALA A 218 23.17 -4.32 12.38
CA ALA A 218 22.10 -5.13 11.82
C ALA A 218 22.42 -6.59 12.11
N GLU A 219 21.46 -7.33 12.66
CA GLU A 219 21.67 -8.75 12.89
C GLU A 219 21.83 -9.42 11.53
N GLU A 220 22.97 -10.07 11.32
CA GLU A 220 23.25 -10.79 10.08
C GLU A 220 22.41 -12.08 10.07
N LEU A 221 21.21 -11.99 9.50
CA LEU A 221 20.30 -13.12 9.37
C LEU A 221 20.65 -13.96 8.13
N GLY A 222 20.44 -15.27 8.24
CA GLY A 222 20.55 -16.24 7.15
C GLY A 222 19.24 -16.96 6.91
N ILE A 223 19.12 -17.61 5.75
CA ILE A 223 17.98 -18.45 5.38
C ILE A 223 18.47 -19.89 5.18
N ILE A 224 17.75 -20.85 5.76
CA ILE A 224 17.81 -22.26 5.39
C ILE A 224 16.46 -22.62 4.78
N SER A 225 16.48 -23.23 3.59
CA SER A 225 15.27 -23.70 2.94
C SER A 225 15.39 -25.15 2.43
N THR A 226 14.26 -25.83 2.31
CA THR A 226 14.16 -27.17 1.73
C THR A 226 12.82 -27.34 1.03
N VAL A 227 12.81 -28.14 -0.02
CA VAL A 227 11.61 -28.44 -0.80
C VAL A 227 11.16 -29.87 -0.51
N VAL A 228 9.89 -30.03 -0.17
CA VAL A 228 9.21 -31.31 -0.05
C VAL A 228 8.40 -31.54 -1.33
N PRO A 229 8.57 -32.66 -2.05
CA PRO A 229 7.91 -32.93 -3.33
C PRO A 229 6.45 -33.36 -3.16
N THR A 230 5.66 -32.55 -2.47
CA THR A 230 4.22 -32.69 -2.29
C THR A 230 3.60 -31.32 -2.05
N ALA A 231 2.43 -31.03 -2.62
CA ALA A 231 1.58 -29.95 -2.17
C ALA A 231 0.69 -30.52 -1.06
N ALA A 232 1.23 -30.55 0.16
CA ALA A 232 0.45 -31.00 1.29
C ALA A 232 -0.75 -30.05 1.49
N ASP A 233 -1.88 -30.63 1.85
CA ASP A 233 -3.12 -29.89 2.08
C ASP A 233 -2.89 -28.79 3.12
N SER A 234 -3.08 -27.52 2.73
CA SER A 234 -2.75 -26.37 3.58
C SER A 234 -3.59 -26.34 4.86
N GLU A 235 -4.85 -26.78 4.81
CA GLU A 235 -5.71 -26.89 5.99
C GLU A 235 -5.18 -27.99 6.93
N ALA A 236 -4.81 -29.15 6.38
CA ALA A 236 -4.23 -30.25 7.16
C ALA A 236 -2.90 -29.85 7.81
N ILE A 237 -2.03 -29.14 7.09
CA ILE A 237 -0.79 -28.56 7.65
C ILE A 237 -1.15 -27.62 8.80
N PHE A 238 -2.11 -26.71 8.58
CA PHE A 238 -2.46 -25.70 9.55
C PHE A 238 -2.99 -26.29 10.85
N LEU A 239 -3.96 -27.20 10.75
CA LEU A 239 -4.55 -27.88 11.90
C LEU A 239 -3.52 -28.76 12.63
N LYS A 240 -2.57 -29.35 11.89
CA LYS A 240 -1.56 -30.23 12.51
C LYS A 240 -0.46 -29.46 13.24
N LEU A 241 -0.01 -28.35 12.68
CA LEU A 241 1.17 -27.63 13.15
C LEU A 241 0.86 -26.39 13.99
N PHE A 242 -0.25 -25.70 13.73
CA PHE A 242 -0.49 -24.35 14.25
C PHE A 242 -1.74 -24.20 15.14
N ASP A 243 -2.66 -25.18 15.16
CA ASP A 243 -3.97 -25.10 15.88
C ASP A 243 -3.88 -24.68 17.37
N ASN A 244 -2.76 -24.95 18.05
CA ASN A 244 -2.58 -24.63 19.47
C ASN A 244 -1.69 -23.42 19.74
N THR A 245 -1.39 -22.61 18.72
CA THR A 245 -0.50 -21.45 18.85
C THR A 245 -1.30 -20.15 18.88
N PRO A 246 -1.07 -19.27 19.88
CA PRO A 246 -1.88 -18.06 20.08
C PRO A 246 -1.72 -17.04 18.95
N TYR A 247 -0.56 -17.03 18.30
CA TYR A 247 -0.27 -16.20 17.14
C TYR A 247 0.26 -17.09 16.03
N CYS A 248 -0.61 -17.34 15.06
CA CYS A 248 -0.33 -18.03 13.80
C CYS A 248 -1.05 -17.33 12.66
N PHE A 249 -0.62 -17.63 11.44
CA PHE A 249 -1.24 -17.12 10.24
C PHE A 249 -1.36 -18.22 9.19
N TRP A 250 -2.40 -18.06 8.37
CA TRP A 250 -2.58 -18.78 7.12
C TRP A 250 -3.02 -17.75 6.09
N LEU A 251 -2.10 -17.39 5.20
CA LEU A 251 -2.36 -16.49 4.08
C LEU A 251 -2.67 -17.37 2.89
N ASP A 252 -3.96 -17.60 2.65
CA ASP A 252 -4.43 -18.56 1.67
C ASP A 252 -4.71 -17.95 0.30
N SER A 253 -4.34 -18.69 -0.74
CA SER A 253 -4.75 -18.43 -2.12
C SER A 253 -6.16 -19.01 -2.36
N SER A 254 -7.20 -18.38 -1.80
CA SER A 254 -8.60 -18.86 -1.86
C SER A 254 -9.20 -18.99 -3.28
N ARG A 255 -8.53 -18.43 -4.29
CA ARG A 255 -8.95 -18.50 -5.69
C ARG A 255 -7.75 -18.76 -6.58
N VAL A 256 -7.56 -20.02 -7.00
CA VAL A 256 -6.51 -20.41 -7.96
C VAL A 256 -6.88 -19.88 -9.35
N GLU A 257 -6.61 -18.60 -9.58
CA GLU A 257 -6.55 -18.02 -10.92
C GLU A 257 -5.13 -18.21 -11.46
N GLU A 258 -5.02 -18.77 -12.66
CA GLU A 258 -3.73 -19.06 -13.32
C GLU A 258 -2.92 -17.77 -13.45
N GLY A 259 -1.78 -17.69 -12.74
CA GLY A 259 -0.89 -16.53 -12.71
C GLY A 259 -1.13 -15.50 -11.60
N LEU A 260 -2.18 -15.60 -10.78
CA LEU A 260 -2.48 -14.63 -9.71
C LEU A 260 -2.41 -15.21 -8.28
N SER A 261 -2.65 -16.51 -8.11
CA SER A 261 -2.73 -17.14 -6.78
C SER A 261 -2.04 -18.50 -6.78
N ARG A 262 -0.71 -18.50 -6.58
CA ARG A 262 0.13 -19.71 -6.64
C ARG A 262 0.46 -20.30 -5.27
N PHE A 263 0.60 -19.46 -4.25
CA PHE A 263 1.16 -19.88 -2.96
C PHE A 263 0.19 -19.67 -1.79
N SER A 264 0.19 -20.62 -0.85
CA SER A 264 -0.35 -20.38 0.50
C SER A 264 0.78 -20.39 1.50
N PHE A 265 0.80 -19.40 2.40
CA PHE A 265 1.85 -19.23 3.41
C PHE A 265 1.29 -19.50 4.80
N LEU A 266 2.03 -20.28 5.58
CA LEU A 266 1.68 -20.64 6.95
C LEU A 266 2.86 -20.42 7.87
N GLY A 267 2.59 -20.02 9.10
CA GLY A 267 3.62 -19.84 10.11
C GLY A 267 3.04 -19.41 11.45
N ASP A 268 3.90 -19.31 12.44
CA ASP A 268 3.55 -18.97 13.80
C ASP A 268 4.68 -18.22 14.52
N THR A 269 4.56 -18.16 15.85
CA THR A 269 5.51 -17.52 16.77
C THR A 269 6.31 -18.53 17.59
N SER A 270 6.40 -19.79 17.14
CA SER A 270 7.14 -20.84 17.86
C SER A 270 8.66 -20.76 17.66
N GLY A 271 9.10 -19.95 16.69
CA GLY A 271 10.49 -19.79 16.32
C GLY A 271 11.32 -19.02 17.36
N PRO A 272 12.65 -19.27 17.43
CA PRO A 272 13.52 -18.68 18.45
C PRO A 272 13.78 -17.18 18.25
N LEU A 273 13.55 -16.64 17.05
CA LEU A 273 13.70 -15.22 16.75
C LEU A 273 12.35 -14.47 16.78
N SER A 274 11.26 -15.20 17.04
CA SER A 274 9.90 -14.70 16.96
C SER A 274 9.63 -13.67 18.05
N GLU A 275 8.94 -12.59 17.66
CA GLU A 275 8.41 -11.58 18.57
C GLU A 275 7.02 -11.15 18.10
N VAL A 276 6.19 -10.66 19.02
CA VAL A 276 4.86 -10.12 18.73
C VAL A 276 4.78 -8.70 19.23
N LEU A 277 4.52 -7.77 18.32
CA LEU A 277 4.27 -6.36 18.56
C LEU A 277 2.76 -6.15 18.67
N THR A 278 2.29 -5.61 19.79
CA THR A 278 0.89 -5.28 20.01
C THR A 278 0.74 -3.79 20.33
N TYR A 279 -0.20 -3.12 19.67
CA TYR A 279 -0.40 -1.68 19.82
C TYR A 279 -1.87 -1.31 20.02
N ARG A 280 -2.10 -0.27 20.83
CA ARG A 280 -3.36 0.49 20.86
C ARG A 280 -3.08 1.95 20.57
N THR A 281 -3.93 2.53 19.75
CA THR A 281 -3.93 3.93 19.33
C THR A 281 -3.93 4.86 20.53
N GLY A 282 -3.04 5.85 20.51
CA GLY A 282 -2.89 6.81 21.61
C GLY A 282 -2.18 6.29 22.86
N SER A 283 -1.74 5.02 22.90
CA SER A 283 -0.92 4.51 24.01
C SER A 283 0.49 5.11 24.01
N GLY A 284 1.02 5.48 22.83
CA GLY A 284 2.40 5.95 22.67
C GLY A 284 3.46 4.89 22.99
N THR A 285 3.07 3.62 23.12
CA THR A 285 3.94 2.50 23.45
C THR A 285 3.51 1.23 22.74
N VAL A 286 4.47 0.40 22.33
CA VAL A 286 4.24 -0.93 21.77
C VAL A 286 4.60 -1.98 22.80
N GLU A 287 3.70 -2.94 23.04
CA GLU A 287 4.00 -4.15 23.80
C GLU A 287 4.74 -5.13 22.89
N VAL A 288 5.96 -5.52 23.28
CA VAL A 288 6.79 -6.48 22.55
C VAL A 288 6.87 -7.75 23.37
N ARG A 289 6.37 -8.86 22.83
CA ARG A 289 6.43 -10.18 23.47
C ARG A 289 7.37 -11.09 22.69
N ASP A 290 8.38 -11.64 23.35
CA ASP A 290 9.30 -12.60 22.76
C ASP A 290 9.55 -13.78 23.73
N ALA A 291 10.54 -14.62 23.42
CA ALA A 291 10.91 -15.75 24.28
C ALA A 291 11.47 -15.33 25.66
N LYS A 292 11.90 -14.08 25.85
CA LYS A 292 12.46 -13.56 27.11
C LYS A 292 11.37 -12.97 28.00
N GLY A 293 10.27 -12.49 27.43
CA GLY A 293 9.13 -11.98 28.17
C GLY A 293 8.34 -10.91 27.43
N VAL A 294 7.90 -9.90 28.17
CA VAL A 294 7.13 -8.76 27.65
C VAL A 294 7.86 -7.49 28.02
N ASP A 295 8.22 -6.70 27.00
CA ASP A 295 8.80 -5.38 27.12
C ASP A 295 7.84 -4.32 26.58
N ILE A 296 7.94 -3.10 27.11
CA ILE A 296 7.18 -1.94 26.63
C ILE A 296 8.14 -0.96 25.97
N VAL A 297 7.98 -0.78 24.67
CA VAL A 297 8.84 0.10 23.86
C VAL A 297 8.12 1.42 23.58
N PRO A 298 8.71 2.58 23.88
CA PRO A 298 8.09 3.86 23.56
C PRO A 298 8.06 4.11 22.05
N GLY A 299 6.96 4.66 21.55
CA GLY A 299 6.76 4.99 20.14
C GLY A 299 5.43 4.49 19.57
N SER A 300 5.12 4.94 18.35
CA SER A 300 4.01 4.39 17.57
C SER A 300 4.40 3.03 16.98
N VAL A 301 3.40 2.22 16.62
CA VAL A 301 3.66 0.93 15.95
C VAL A 301 4.46 1.09 14.66
N PHE A 302 4.26 2.19 13.92
CA PHE A 302 4.99 2.47 12.69
C PHE A 302 6.49 2.69 12.94
N ALA A 303 6.83 3.50 13.94
CA ALA A 303 8.22 3.77 14.28
C ALA A 303 8.94 2.50 14.76
N VAL A 304 8.28 1.69 15.60
CA VAL A 304 8.85 0.45 16.11
C VAL A 304 9.02 -0.59 15.00
N LEU A 305 8.03 -0.76 14.11
CA LEU A 305 8.14 -1.66 12.96
C LEU A 305 9.26 -1.22 12.00
N GLU A 306 9.36 0.08 11.69
CA GLU A 306 10.40 0.60 10.83
C GLU A 306 11.80 0.35 11.42
N GLN A 307 11.96 0.55 12.72
CA GLN A 307 13.20 0.22 13.41
C GLN A 307 13.51 -1.28 13.29
N ARG A 308 12.53 -2.14 13.54
CA ARG A 308 12.72 -3.60 13.46
C ARG A 308 13.05 -4.09 12.07
N LEU A 309 12.42 -3.53 11.03
CA LEU A 309 12.73 -3.84 9.63
C LEU A 309 14.17 -3.44 9.26
N ARG A 310 14.71 -2.38 9.87
CA ARG A 310 16.11 -1.99 9.71
C ARG A 310 17.06 -2.93 10.47
N GLU A 311 16.68 -3.38 11.66
CA GLU A 311 17.50 -4.25 12.53
C GLU A 311 17.56 -5.71 12.03
N ARG A 312 16.44 -6.22 11.49
CA ARG A 312 16.25 -7.63 11.10
C ARG A 312 16.16 -7.80 9.60
N ARG A 313 17.27 -7.55 8.90
CA ARG A 313 17.31 -7.66 7.44
C ARG A 313 17.46 -9.12 7.01
N ILE A 314 16.42 -9.67 6.41
CA ILE A 314 16.45 -11.01 5.79
C ILE A 314 17.17 -10.90 4.44
N PRO A 315 18.10 -11.81 4.11
CA PRO A 315 18.81 -11.77 2.83
C PRO A 315 17.90 -12.18 1.66
N ASP A 316 18.25 -11.73 0.46
CA ASP A 316 17.58 -12.18 -0.77
C ASP A 316 17.75 -13.69 -0.96
N SER A 317 16.78 -14.34 -1.61
CA SER A 317 16.80 -15.78 -1.87
C SER A 317 16.38 -16.11 -3.30
N ASP A 318 16.82 -17.26 -3.81
CA ASP A 318 16.41 -17.79 -5.12
C ASP A 318 15.05 -18.53 -5.09
N LEU A 319 14.28 -18.39 -4.00
CA LEU A 319 12.95 -18.99 -3.89
C LEU A 319 11.96 -18.32 -4.86
N PRO A 320 10.92 -19.03 -5.34
CA PRO A 320 9.99 -18.50 -6.32
C PRO A 320 8.95 -17.52 -5.74
N PHE A 321 9.21 -16.97 -4.54
CA PHE A 321 8.36 -16.05 -3.80
C PHE A 321 9.18 -15.17 -2.85
N ASP A 322 8.65 -14.00 -2.50
CA ASP A 322 9.36 -13.00 -1.71
C ASP A 322 9.20 -13.19 -0.18
N LEU A 323 8.11 -13.84 0.27
CA LEU A 323 7.84 -14.04 1.69
C LEU A 323 8.66 -15.23 2.25
N THR A 324 9.90 -14.94 2.63
CA THR A 324 10.87 -15.91 3.19
C THR A 324 10.97 -15.88 4.72
N GLY A 325 10.10 -15.12 5.36
CA GLY A 325 10.09 -14.83 6.79
C GLY A 325 9.70 -13.37 7.02
N GLY A 326 9.86 -12.88 8.25
CA GLY A 326 9.68 -11.47 8.58
C GLY A 326 8.33 -11.16 9.21
N TYR A 327 7.95 -9.89 9.20
CA TYR A 327 6.74 -9.44 9.92
C TYR A 327 5.46 -9.75 9.14
N VAL A 328 4.57 -10.49 9.78
CA VAL A 328 3.20 -10.78 9.32
C VAL A 328 2.21 -10.28 10.37
N GLY A 329 1.16 -9.59 9.96
CA GLY A 329 0.27 -8.94 10.92
C GLY A 329 -0.82 -8.11 10.27
N TYR A 330 -1.42 -7.23 11.08
CA TYR A 330 -2.46 -6.32 10.62
C TYR A 330 -2.35 -4.94 11.25
N PHE A 331 -2.93 -3.99 10.53
CA PHE A 331 -3.30 -2.67 11.04
C PHE A 331 -4.83 -2.57 11.11
N GLY A 332 -5.34 -2.21 12.28
CA GLY A 332 -6.75 -1.92 12.51
C GLY A 332 -7.16 -0.55 11.97
N TYR A 333 -8.46 -0.33 11.78
CA TYR A 333 -8.98 0.92 11.21
C TYR A 333 -8.79 2.13 12.13
N GLU A 334 -8.63 1.89 13.41
CA GLU A 334 -8.43 2.86 14.48
C GLU A 334 -7.09 3.59 14.34
N LEU A 335 -6.09 2.96 13.72
CA LEU A 335 -4.78 3.56 13.45
C LEU A 335 -4.82 4.79 12.56
N LYS A 336 -5.92 5.04 11.84
CA LYS A 336 -6.10 6.32 11.12
C LYS A 336 -5.92 7.53 12.04
N ALA A 337 -6.13 7.39 13.34
CA ALA A 337 -5.88 8.47 14.30
C ALA A 337 -4.40 8.75 14.56
N GLU A 338 -3.52 7.78 14.35
CA GLU A 338 -2.06 8.02 14.29
C GLU A 338 -1.68 8.84 13.04
N CYS A 339 -2.50 8.78 11.99
CA CYS A 339 -2.36 9.59 10.78
C CYS A 339 -3.14 10.92 10.83
N GLY A 340 -3.60 11.34 12.02
CA GLY A 340 -4.27 12.64 12.24
C GLY A 340 -5.79 12.65 12.02
N ALA A 341 -6.42 11.50 11.75
CA ALA A 341 -7.88 11.43 11.66
C ALA A 341 -8.56 11.25 13.03
N THR A 342 -9.85 11.56 13.14
CA THR A 342 -10.59 11.30 14.40
C THR A 342 -11.04 9.84 14.48
N ALA A 343 -10.65 9.13 15.54
CA ALA A 343 -11.22 7.81 15.87
C ALA A 343 -12.63 7.97 16.46
N ARG A 344 -13.64 7.38 15.82
CA ARG A 344 -15.05 7.37 16.31
C ARG A 344 -15.43 6.07 17.03
N HIS A 345 -14.59 5.05 16.92
CA HIS A 345 -14.82 3.70 17.41
C HIS A 345 -13.53 3.15 18.00
N THR A 346 -13.66 2.22 18.94
CA THR A 346 -12.54 1.49 19.56
C THR A 346 -12.92 0.02 19.57
N ALA A 347 -12.09 -0.82 18.94
CA ALA A 347 -12.28 -2.27 18.94
C ALA A 347 -11.86 -2.88 20.29
N GLU A 348 -12.39 -4.05 20.61
CA GLU A 348 -11.93 -4.82 21.78
C GLU A 348 -10.52 -5.41 21.54
N THR A 349 -10.23 -5.78 20.29
CA THR A 349 -8.93 -6.24 19.82
C THR A 349 -7.90 -5.10 19.80
N PRO A 350 -6.60 -5.41 19.83
CA PRO A 350 -5.57 -4.40 19.58
C PRO A 350 -5.74 -3.72 18.21
N ASP A 351 -5.23 -2.50 18.09
CA ASP A 351 -5.31 -1.73 16.83
C ASP A 351 -4.17 -2.10 15.88
N ALA A 352 -3.16 -2.83 16.35
CA ALA A 352 -2.22 -3.55 15.51
C ALA A 352 -1.65 -4.77 16.24
N VAL A 353 -1.42 -5.84 15.48
CA VAL A 353 -0.61 -6.98 15.91
C VAL A 353 0.29 -7.39 14.77
N TRP A 354 1.60 -7.48 15.03
CA TRP A 354 2.60 -7.92 14.07
C TRP A 354 3.51 -8.96 14.71
N MET A 355 3.76 -10.06 14.01
CA MET A 355 4.64 -11.12 14.47
C MET A 355 5.82 -11.32 13.52
N PHE A 356 7.03 -11.40 14.05
CA PHE A 356 8.18 -11.81 13.26
C PHE A 356 8.16 -13.33 13.11
N ALA A 357 7.83 -13.82 11.92
CA ALA A 357 7.79 -15.23 11.59
C ALA A 357 9.15 -15.67 11.05
N ASP A 358 9.89 -16.44 11.85
CA ASP A 358 11.18 -17.00 11.44
C ASP A 358 11.06 -18.46 10.94
N ARG A 359 9.87 -19.06 11.03
CA ARG A 359 9.51 -20.37 10.47
C ARG A 359 8.31 -20.19 9.54
N VAL A 360 8.51 -20.47 8.25
CA VAL A 360 7.47 -20.30 7.22
C VAL A 360 7.36 -21.57 6.38
N ILE A 361 6.13 -21.97 6.11
CA ILE A 361 5.78 -23.02 5.16
C ILE A 361 5.07 -22.35 3.98
N ALA A 362 5.56 -22.58 2.77
CA ALA A 362 4.91 -22.10 1.55
C ALA A 362 4.49 -23.30 0.69
N VAL A 363 3.18 -23.43 0.45
CA VAL A 363 2.61 -24.48 -0.42
C VAL A 363 2.43 -23.89 -1.82
N ASP A 364 3.09 -24.50 -2.80
CA ASP A 364 3.01 -24.17 -4.21
C ASP A 364 1.96 -25.05 -4.89
N HIS A 365 0.77 -24.47 -5.09
CA HIS A 365 -0.37 -25.17 -5.67
C HIS A 365 -0.18 -25.47 -7.16
N GLN A 366 0.72 -24.74 -7.83
CA GLN A 366 0.97 -24.90 -9.25
C GLN A 366 1.95 -26.05 -9.52
N GLU A 367 3.09 -26.05 -8.82
CA GLU A 367 4.14 -27.07 -9.03
C GLU A 367 3.95 -28.31 -8.16
N GLY A 368 3.01 -28.29 -7.20
CA GLY A 368 2.77 -29.42 -6.32
C GLY A 368 3.90 -29.61 -5.30
N LEU A 369 4.49 -28.51 -4.82
CA LEU A 369 5.67 -28.51 -3.94
C LEU A 369 5.37 -27.78 -2.63
N THR A 370 6.03 -28.17 -1.54
CA THR A 370 5.97 -27.42 -0.28
C THR A 370 7.37 -27.00 0.11
N TYR A 371 7.57 -25.70 0.31
CA TYR A 371 8.83 -25.10 0.74
C TYR A 371 8.79 -24.87 2.25
N LEU A 372 9.86 -25.29 2.92
CA LEU A 372 10.13 -24.96 4.31
C LEU A 372 11.22 -23.90 4.32
N VAL A 373 10.97 -22.79 5.00
CA VAL A 373 11.90 -21.65 5.08
C VAL A 373 12.10 -21.30 6.56
N ALA A 374 13.35 -21.27 6.98
CA ALA A 374 13.75 -20.94 8.34
C ALA A 374 14.79 -19.83 8.33
N VAL A 375 14.45 -18.71 8.96
CA VAL A 375 15.36 -17.57 9.20
C VAL A 375 16.15 -17.83 10.48
N HIS A 376 17.44 -17.53 10.46
CA HIS A 376 18.30 -17.76 11.62
C HIS A 376 19.37 -16.69 11.78
N ASP A 377 19.82 -16.48 13.01
CA ASP A 377 21.08 -15.83 13.33
C ASP A 377 22.18 -16.89 13.52
N GLU A 378 23.38 -16.48 13.96
CA GLU A 378 24.48 -17.43 14.26
C GLU A 378 24.09 -18.47 15.33
N LYS A 379 23.31 -18.07 16.34
CA LYS A 379 22.98 -18.90 17.51
C LYS A 379 21.85 -19.89 17.23
N THR A 380 20.93 -19.54 16.35
CA THR A 380 19.70 -20.27 16.04
C THR A 380 19.81 -21.10 14.77
N ARG A 381 20.94 -21.05 14.05
CA ARG A 381 21.18 -21.81 12.82
C ARG A 381 20.92 -23.31 12.96
N ARG A 382 21.34 -23.90 14.08
CA ARG A 382 21.12 -25.33 14.35
C ARG A 382 19.64 -25.65 14.55
N ASP A 383 18.93 -24.80 15.29
CA ASP A 383 17.48 -24.95 15.50
C ASP A 383 16.71 -24.85 14.17
N ALA A 384 17.09 -23.91 13.30
CA ALA A 384 16.52 -23.79 11.96
C ALA A 384 16.73 -25.07 11.12
N GLN A 385 17.93 -25.65 11.14
CA GLN A 385 18.22 -26.90 10.43
C GLN A 385 17.37 -28.08 10.98
N GLU A 386 17.32 -28.23 12.31
CA GLU A 386 16.53 -29.28 12.97
C GLU A 386 15.02 -29.11 12.72
N TRP A 387 14.53 -27.87 12.66
CA TRP A 387 13.14 -27.56 12.32
C TRP A 387 12.80 -27.96 10.88
N VAL A 388 13.65 -27.61 9.90
CA VAL A 388 13.43 -27.97 8.50
C VAL A 388 13.42 -29.49 8.32
N GLU A 389 14.37 -30.20 8.92
CA GLU A 389 14.47 -31.67 8.83
C GLU A 389 13.25 -32.36 9.46
N ARG A 390 12.87 -31.97 10.68
CA ARG A 390 11.72 -32.54 11.39
C ARG A 390 10.41 -32.26 10.65
N THR A 391 10.22 -31.03 10.19
CA THR A 391 8.98 -30.62 9.51
C THR A 391 8.88 -31.27 8.13
N SER A 392 10.00 -31.47 7.42
CA SER A 392 10.02 -32.24 6.16
C SER A 392 9.46 -33.64 6.34
N VAL A 393 9.90 -34.35 7.39
CA VAL A 393 9.42 -35.71 7.70
C VAL A 393 7.93 -35.70 8.04
N LEU A 394 7.46 -34.71 8.80
CA LEU A 394 6.04 -34.57 9.13
C LEU A 394 5.18 -34.34 7.87
N LEU A 395 5.62 -33.47 6.97
CA LEU A 395 4.90 -33.16 5.73
C LEU A 395 4.83 -34.35 4.77
N ILE A 396 5.91 -35.14 4.66
CA ILE A 396 5.90 -36.38 3.86
C ILE A 396 4.89 -37.40 4.42
N GLY A 397 4.69 -37.40 5.74
CA GLY A 397 3.73 -38.28 6.41
C GLY A 397 2.27 -37.80 6.35
N LEU A 398 2.00 -36.58 5.87
CA LEU A 398 0.64 -36.05 5.72
C LEU A 398 0.10 -36.45 4.34
N ASN A 399 -0.67 -37.55 4.29
CA ASN A 399 -1.41 -37.93 3.10
C ASN A 399 -2.69 -37.07 3.01
N PRO A 400 -3.06 -36.51 1.84
CA PRO A 400 -4.34 -35.81 1.66
C PRO A 400 -5.58 -36.65 2.02
N ALA A 401 -5.44 -37.98 2.14
CA ALA A 401 -6.50 -38.89 2.57
C ALA A 401 -6.66 -39.04 4.10
N ASP A 402 -5.71 -38.52 4.90
CA ASP A 402 -5.72 -38.67 6.38
C ASP A 402 -6.43 -37.50 7.09
N ALA A 403 -6.92 -36.51 6.34
CA ALA A 403 -7.81 -35.48 6.88
C ALA A 403 -9.16 -36.13 7.24
N GLU A 404 -9.49 -36.22 8.54
CA GLU A 404 -10.87 -36.51 8.94
C GLU A 404 -11.77 -35.45 8.30
N PRO A 405 -12.89 -35.84 7.64
CA PRO A 405 -13.77 -34.88 7.01
C PRO A 405 -14.24 -33.85 8.05
N PRO A 406 -14.41 -32.57 7.65
CA PRO A 406 -14.88 -31.52 8.54
C PRO A 406 -16.15 -31.98 9.25
N ARG A 407 -16.20 -31.84 10.58
CA ARG A 407 -17.44 -32.07 11.31
C ARG A 407 -18.47 -31.07 10.78
N ASP A 408 -19.58 -31.61 10.28
CA ASP A 408 -20.70 -30.87 9.72
C ASP A 408 -21.01 -29.61 10.58
N PRO A 409 -20.89 -28.39 10.04
CA PRO A 409 -21.22 -27.16 10.76
C PRO A 409 -22.71 -27.06 11.14
N ALA A 410 -23.57 -27.96 10.62
CA ALA A 410 -24.96 -28.11 11.07
C ALA A 410 -25.11 -28.94 12.36
N ALA A 411 -24.05 -29.61 12.83
CA ALA A 411 -24.03 -30.18 14.17
C ALA A 411 -23.80 -29.05 15.18
N GLY A 412 -24.90 -28.40 15.58
CA GLY A 412 -24.89 -27.37 16.62
C GLY A 412 -24.12 -27.81 17.87
N PRO A 413 -23.65 -26.86 18.70
CA PRO A 413 -22.76 -27.14 19.81
C PRO A 413 -23.34 -28.25 20.71
N PRO A 414 -22.48 -29.15 21.24
CA PRO A 414 -22.96 -30.27 22.04
C PRO A 414 -23.84 -29.73 23.18
N ARG A 415 -25.11 -30.15 23.18
CA ARG A 415 -26.08 -29.80 24.22
C ARG A 415 -25.46 -30.17 25.57
N MET A 416 -25.04 -29.15 26.34
CA MET A 416 -24.76 -29.32 27.75
C MET A 416 -26.00 -29.92 28.41
N ARG A 417 -25.85 -31.13 28.94
CA ARG A 417 -26.86 -31.76 29.79
C ARG A 417 -27.10 -30.82 30.96
N ARG A 418 -28.29 -30.20 31.02
CA ARG A 418 -28.81 -29.58 32.23
C ARG A 418 -29.03 -30.68 33.26
N SER A 419 -28.08 -30.87 34.15
CA SER A 419 -28.32 -31.46 35.46
C SER A 419 -27.51 -30.71 36.51
N THR A 420 -28.27 -30.18 37.47
CA THR A 420 -27.87 -29.82 38.85
C THR A 420 -26.82 -28.72 39.04
N LEU A 421 -27.30 -27.51 39.32
CA LEU A 421 -27.10 -26.89 40.63
C LEU A 421 -28.13 -25.77 40.85
N ALA A 422 -28.96 -25.99 41.85
CA ALA A 422 -29.92 -25.05 42.39
C ALA A 422 -29.24 -24.07 43.35
N ALA A 423 -29.91 -22.92 43.53
CA ALA A 423 -29.83 -22.01 44.66
C ALA A 423 -28.55 -21.16 44.83
N ALA A 424 -28.66 -19.84 44.59
CA ALA A 424 -29.01 -18.88 45.64
C ALA A 424 -28.98 -17.44 45.10
N GLY A 425 -29.87 -16.58 45.61
CA GLY A 425 -29.64 -15.13 45.65
C GLY A 425 -30.48 -14.29 44.70
N ALA A 426 -31.76 -14.15 45.00
CA ALA A 426 -32.61 -13.09 44.48
C ALA A 426 -32.21 -11.73 45.05
N SER A 427 -32.17 -10.69 44.21
CA SER A 427 -32.41 -9.29 44.58
C SER A 427 -32.34 -8.42 43.32
N THR A 428 -33.18 -7.44 42.98
CA THR A 428 -34.58 -7.10 43.27
C THR A 428 -34.80 -5.72 42.62
N TRP A 429 -35.96 -5.50 41.97
CA TRP A 429 -36.67 -4.20 41.82
C TRP A 429 -35.97 -3.07 41.00
N ARG A 430 -36.62 -2.25 40.17
CA ARG A 430 -37.98 -2.15 39.59
C ARG A 430 -37.96 -1.00 38.57
N THR A 431 -38.67 -1.19 37.45
CA THR A 431 -39.66 -0.29 36.79
C THR A 431 -39.38 1.23 36.78
N SER A 432 -39.42 1.90 35.62
CA SER A 432 -40.62 2.51 35.00
C SER A 432 -40.15 3.84 34.37
N ARG A 433 -40.73 4.48 33.35
CA ARG A 433 -42.02 4.36 32.65
C ARG A 433 -42.01 5.34 31.47
N SER A 434 -42.76 4.99 30.42
CA SER A 434 -43.66 5.80 29.56
C SER A 434 -43.15 7.12 28.95
N ALA A 435 -43.22 7.39 27.65
CA ALA A 435 -44.25 7.21 26.60
C ALA A 435 -44.85 8.57 26.19
N ASP A 436 -45.09 8.64 24.88
CA ASP A 436 -46.03 9.45 24.12
C ASP A 436 -45.76 10.92 23.82
N GLY A 437 -45.99 11.25 22.54
CA GLY A 437 -46.36 12.60 22.13
C GLY A 437 -46.21 12.92 20.64
N SER A 438 -47.12 12.38 19.82
CA SER A 438 -47.61 12.87 18.49
C SER A 438 -46.69 12.98 17.29
#